data_AF-F7JZK8-F1
#
_entry.id   AF-F7JZK8-F1
#
_cell.length_a   1.000
_cell.length_b   1.000
_cell.length_c   1.000
_cell.angle_alpha   90.00
_cell.angle_beta   90.00
_cell.angle_gamma   90.00
#
_symmetry.space_group_name_H-M   'P 1'
#
loop_
_entity.id
_entity.type
_entity.pdbx_description
1 polymer ?
#
loop_
_entity_poly.entity_id
_entity_poly.type
_entity_poly.pdbx_seq_one_letter_code
_entity_poly.pdbx_strand_id
1 'polypeptide(L)'
;MILVGCPGGVSEFEKYETNYFGELPLIISNALDVDIGFLALYRYTDLNYTVLKNISDFVLRKYNTPVKEYILSRQFYKADHEWKKIRYYTMEDMNEKPAIPENSEYQVLDIFDDTKIEKEILKILEELANNIFVI
;
A
#
# COMPACT_ATOMS: atom_id res chain seq x y z
N MET A 1 5.93 -1.79 19.28
CA MET A 1 5.48 -1.53 17.89
C MET A 1 4.75 -0.20 17.85
N ILE A 2 5.12 0.69 16.92
CA ILE A 2 4.41 1.93 16.64
C ILE A 2 3.92 1.83 15.20
N LEU A 3 2.63 2.04 14.97
CA LEU A 3 2.07 2.11 13.62
C LEU A 3 1.94 3.59 13.23
N VAL A 4 2.58 3.98 12.13
CA VAL A 4 2.53 5.35 11.62
C VAL A 4 1.76 5.36 10.30
N GLY A 5 0.59 5.99 10.29
CA GLY A 5 -0.16 6.21 9.06
C GLY A 5 0.43 7.35 8.25
N CYS A 6 0.73 7.12 6.98
CA CYS A 6 1.14 8.16 6.04
C CYS A 6 -0.03 8.52 5.12
N PRO A 7 -0.62 9.72 5.23
CA PRO A 7 -1.60 10.17 4.26
C PRO A 7 -0.93 10.52 2.93
N GLY A 8 -1.69 10.45 1.84
CA GLY A 8 -1.22 10.72 0.48
C GLY A 8 -0.75 9.46 -0.25
N GLY A 9 -0.14 9.65 -1.42
CA GLY A 9 0.39 8.57 -2.24
C GLY A 9 1.91 8.60 -2.33
N VAL A 10 2.49 7.48 -2.77
CA VAL A 10 3.94 7.32 -2.93
C VAL A 10 4.43 7.71 -4.32
N SER A 11 3.57 7.60 -5.34
CA SER A 11 3.87 7.96 -6.73
C SER A 11 2.66 8.61 -7.39
N GLU A 12 2.92 9.34 -8.48
CA GLU A 12 1.89 9.70 -9.44
C GLU A 12 1.25 8.44 -10.02
N PHE A 13 -0.07 8.47 -10.21
CA PHE A 13 -0.81 7.35 -10.82
C PHE A 13 -1.71 7.79 -11.98
N GLU A 14 -2.04 9.08 -12.10
CA GLU A 14 -2.78 9.61 -13.25
C GLU A 14 -2.34 11.03 -13.59
N LYS A 15 -2.41 11.40 -14.87
CA LYS A 15 -1.91 12.69 -15.39
C LYS A 15 -2.76 13.90 -14.98
N TYR A 16 -3.97 13.65 -14.49
CA TYR A 16 -4.93 14.71 -14.16
C TYR A 16 -4.84 15.21 -12.73
N GLU A 17 -4.19 14.47 -11.82
CA GLU A 17 -3.95 14.92 -10.45
C GLU A 17 -2.48 14.79 -10.11
N THR A 18 -1.86 15.92 -9.79
CA THR A 18 -0.47 15.97 -9.32
C THR A 18 -0.35 15.57 -7.85
N ASN A 19 -1.43 15.74 -7.06
CA ASN A 19 -1.70 15.31 -5.67
C ASN A 19 -0.56 15.38 -4.63
N TYR A 20 0.56 16.04 -4.96
CA TYR A 20 1.76 16.19 -4.12
C TYR A 20 2.13 14.85 -3.48
N PHE A 21 2.48 13.90 -4.35
CA PHE A 21 2.80 12.54 -3.96
C PHE A 21 4.25 12.42 -3.48
N GLY A 22 4.43 11.81 -2.33
CA GLY A 22 5.73 11.35 -1.86
C GLY A 22 6.48 12.29 -0.92
N GLU A 23 6.06 13.53 -0.71
CA GLU A 23 6.69 14.43 0.27
C GLU A 23 6.46 13.93 1.70
N LEU A 24 5.23 13.53 2.02
CA LEU A 24 4.90 13.00 3.35
C LEU A 24 5.61 11.67 3.64
N PRO A 25 5.57 10.66 2.75
CA PRO A 25 6.38 9.46 2.91
C PRO A 25 7.88 9.76 3.05
N LEU A 26 8.41 10.74 2.31
CA LEU A 26 9.82 11.14 2.39
C LEU A 26 10.17 11.74 3.76
N ILE A 27 9.35 12.65 4.28
CA ILE A 27 9.59 13.26 5.59
C ILE A 27 9.54 12.19 6.69
N ILE A 28 8.52 11.34 6.67
CA ILE A 28 8.32 10.29 7.69
C ILE A 28 9.47 9.28 7.66
N SER A 29 9.84 8.79 6.48
CA SER A 29 10.92 7.80 6.33
C SER A 29 12.31 8.34 6.64
N ASN A 30 12.54 9.66 6.54
CA ASN A 30 13.79 10.26 7.01
C ASN A 30 13.79 10.52 8.52
N ALA A 31 12.62 10.64 9.14
CA ALA A 31 12.48 10.89 10.57
C ALA A 31 12.48 9.62 11.43
N LEU A 32 12.16 8.47 10.83
CA LEU A 32 12.00 7.18 11.50
C LEU A 32 12.82 6.11 10.80
N ASP A 33 13.43 5.21 11.57
CA ASP A 33 13.96 3.96 11.01
C ASP A 33 12.80 2.97 10.88
N VAL A 34 12.37 2.71 9.64
CA VAL A 34 11.14 1.93 9.37
C VAL A 34 11.51 0.47 9.15
N ASP A 35 11.12 -0.40 10.09
CA ASP A 35 11.34 -1.85 9.97
C ASP A 35 10.54 -2.48 8.82
N ILE A 36 9.25 -2.12 8.73
CA ILE A 36 8.26 -2.75 7.84
C ILE A 36 7.34 -1.69 7.24
N GLY A 37 7.22 -1.66 5.91
CA GLY A 37 6.27 -0.85 5.17
C GLY A 37 5.07 -1.65 4.64
N PHE A 38 3.89 -1.04 4.71
CA PHE A 38 2.66 -1.52 4.07
C PHE A 38 2.21 -0.50 3.03
N LEU A 39 1.81 -0.96 1.84
CA LEU A 39 1.31 -0.07 0.80
C LEU A 39 -0.16 -0.34 0.48
N ALA A 40 -1.00 0.65 0.75
CA ALA A 40 -2.41 0.60 0.36
C ALA A 40 -2.57 0.92 -1.14
N LEU A 41 -3.33 0.10 -1.84
CA LEU A 41 -3.59 0.20 -3.27
C LEU A 41 -5.08 0.44 -3.52
N TYR A 42 -5.39 1.22 -4.55
CA TYR A 42 -6.76 1.32 -5.04
C TYR A 42 -7.21 -0.01 -5.65
N ARG A 43 -8.49 -0.34 -5.45
CA ARG A 43 -9.12 -1.51 -6.07
C ARG A 43 -9.22 -1.32 -7.59
N TYR A 44 -9.21 -2.44 -8.31
CA TYR A 44 -9.17 -2.51 -9.78
C TYR A 44 -7.92 -1.91 -10.42
N THR A 45 -6.84 -1.78 -9.66
CA THR A 45 -5.51 -1.59 -10.26
C THR A 45 -5.12 -2.89 -10.97
N ASP A 46 -4.61 -2.79 -12.19
CA ASP A 46 -4.08 -3.95 -12.93
C ASP A 46 -2.78 -4.45 -12.27
N LEU A 47 -2.93 -5.29 -11.25
CA LEU A 47 -1.82 -5.82 -10.48
C LEU A 47 -1.22 -7.03 -11.19
N ASN A 48 0.10 -6.96 -11.40
CA ASN A 48 0.91 -8.10 -11.78
C ASN A 48 2.26 -8.02 -11.06
N TYR A 49 3.05 -9.09 -11.15
CA TYR A 49 4.36 -9.17 -10.51
C TYR A 49 5.26 -7.97 -10.84
N THR A 50 5.34 -7.56 -12.11
CA THR A 50 6.19 -6.45 -12.55
C THR A 50 5.76 -5.13 -11.91
N VAL A 51 4.46 -4.87 -11.81
CA VAL A 51 3.92 -3.66 -11.16
C VAL A 51 4.29 -3.65 -9.67
N LEU A 52 4.04 -4.74 -8.96
CA LEU A 52 4.36 -4.85 -7.53
C LEU A 52 5.87 -4.70 -7.29
N LYS A 53 6.70 -5.38 -8.09
CA LYS A 53 8.15 -5.26 -8.00
C LYS A 53 8.63 -3.83 -8.21
N ASN A 54 8.15 -3.17 -9.27
CA ASN A 54 8.56 -1.81 -9.59
C ASN A 54 8.19 -0.81 -8.49
N ILE A 55 7.00 -0.95 -7.91
CA ILE A 55 6.57 -0.10 -6.79
C ILE A 55 7.39 -0.40 -5.54
N SER A 56 7.66 -1.68 -5.23
CA SER A 56 8.53 -2.07 -4.12
C SER A 56 9.93 -1.46 -4.24
N ASP A 57 10.56 -1.63 -5.41
CA ASP A 57 11.88 -1.08 -5.72
C ASP A 57 11.88 0.45 -5.62
N PHE A 58 10.81 1.11 -6.06
CA PHE A 58 10.67 2.55 -5.96
C PHE A 58 10.56 3.02 -4.51
N VAL A 59 9.70 2.38 -3.70
CA VAL A 59 9.52 2.74 -2.28
C VAL A 59 10.81 2.51 -1.51
N LEU A 60 11.49 1.37 -1.75
CA LEU A 60 12.77 1.07 -1.12
C LEU A 60 13.84 2.10 -1.50
N ARG A 61 13.99 2.44 -2.77
CA ARG A 61 15.03 3.38 -3.22
C ARG A 61 14.77 4.82 -2.78
N LYS A 62 13.51 5.26 -2.78
CA LYS A 62 13.16 6.65 -2.49
C LYS A 62 13.00 6.92 -1.00
N TYR A 63 12.50 5.95 -0.25
CA TYR A 63 12.12 6.11 1.16
C TYR A 63 12.88 5.16 2.10
N ASN A 64 13.87 4.39 1.60
CA ASN A 64 14.60 3.40 2.39
C ASN A 64 13.69 2.45 3.20
N THR A 65 12.50 2.15 2.67
CA THR A 65 11.46 1.41 3.39
C THR A 65 11.10 0.15 2.60
N PRO A 66 11.31 -1.06 3.16
CA PRO A 66 10.89 -2.29 2.49
C PRO A 66 9.36 -2.44 2.55
N VAL A 67 8.74 -2.69 1.39
CA VAL A 67 7.30 -3.02 1.34
C VAL A 67 7.13 -4.51 1.57
N LYS A 68 6.59 -4.88 2.72
CA LYS A 68 6.29 -6.28 3.06
C LYS A 68 5.03 -6.76 2.37
N GLU A 69 3.97 -5.95 2.45
CA GLU A 69 2.66 -6.33 1.94
C GLU A 69 1.92 -5.17 1.29
N TYR A 70 1.06 -5.54 0.35
CA TYR A 70 0.14 -4.64 -0.33
C TYR A 70 -1.27 -4.88 0.18
N ILE A 71 -2.03 -3.81 0.42
CA ILE A 71 -3.39 -3.89 0.93
C ILE A 71 -4.33 -3.31 -0.12
N LEU A 72 -5.19 -4.13 -0.71
CA LEU A 72 -6.26 -3.68 -1.59
C LEU A 72 -7.34 -3.00 -0.77
N SER A 73 -7.47 -1.69 -0.96
CA SER A 73 -8.41 -0.86 -0.22
C SER A 73 -9.86 -1.02 -0.71
N ARG A 74 -10.78 -0.34 -0.02
CA ARG A 74 -12.19 -0.25 -0.42
C ARG A 74 -12.40 0.80 -1.52
N GLN A 75 -11.41 1.68 -1.68
CA GLN A 75 -11.48 2.79 -2.60
C GLN A 75 -11.02 2.34 -3.99
N PHE A 76 -11.72 2.83 -5.01
CA PHE A 76 -11.25 2.79 -6.39
C PHE A 76 -11.48 4.14 -7.04
N TYR A 77 -10.87 4.35 -8.19
CA TYR A 77 -11.01 5.59 -8.93
C TYR A 77 -11.41 5.34 -10.38
N LYS A 78 -12.02 6.34 -11.00
CA LYS A 78 -12.23 6.41 -12.45
C LYS A 78 -11.74 7.74 -12.96
N ALA A 79 -10.98 7.71 -14.06
CA ALA A 79 -10.58 8.92 -14.77
C ALA A 79 -11.75 9.44 -15.61
N ASP A 80 -12.09 10.71 -15.41
CA ASP A 80 -13.01 11.47 -16.24
C ASP A 80 -12.18 12.27 -17.24
N HIS A 81 -12.03 11.72 -18.45
CA HIS A 81 -11.19 12.32 -19.49
C HIS A 81 -11.79 13.61 -20.08
N GLU A 82 -13.11 13.76 -20.06
CA GLU A 82 -13.78 14.97 -20.56
C GLU A 82 -13.49 16.15 -19.63
N TRP A 83 -13.62 15.92 -18.32
CA TRP A 83 -13.42 16.96 -17.32
C TRP A 83 -11.99 17.01 -16.77
N LYS A 84 -11.11 16.10 -17.22
CA LYS A 84 -9.72 15.94 -16.77
C LYS A 84 -9.63 15.85 -15.24
N LYS A 85 -10.40 14.96 -14.64
CA LYS A 85 -10.49 14.78 -13.18
C LYS A 85 -10.52 13.32 -12.80
N ILE A 86 -10.13 13.04 -11.56
CA ILE A 86 -10.32 11.73 -10.95
C ILE A 86 -11.58 11.75 -10.09
N ARG A 87 -12.40 10.70 -10.21
CA ARG A 87 -13.54 10.48 -9.32
C ARG A 87 -13.25 9.28 -8.44
N TYR A 88 -13.34 9.49 -7.13
CA TYR A 88 -13.10 8.48 -6.12
C TYR A 88 -14.43 7.87 -5.67
N TYR A 89 -14.40 6.57 -5.43
CA TYR A 89 -15.55 5.78 -5.00
C TYR A 89 -15.12 4.87 -3.85
N THR A 90 -16.05 4.60 -2.94
CA THR A 90 -15.86 3.65 -1.84
C THR A 90 -16.83 2.50 -2.05
N MET A 91 -16.33 1.27 -2.03
CA MET A 91 -17.17 0.07 -2.01
C MET A 91 -17.54 -0.28 -0.57
N GLU A 92 -18.82 -0.56 -0.34
CA GLU A 92 -19.33 -1.00 0.97
C GLU A 92 -19.21 -2.51 1.18
N ASP A 93 -19.39 -3.28 0.11
CA ASP A 93 -19.33 -4.74 0.11
C ASP A 93 -18.80 -5.21 -1.25
N MET A 94 -18.31 -6.46 -1.35
CA MET A 94 -17.96 -7.01 -2.65
C MET A 94 -18.39 -8.46 -2.89
N ASN A 95 -18.91 -8.65 -4.10
CA ASN A 95 -19.32 -9.94 -4.63
C ASN A 95 -18.26 -10.55 -5.56
N GLU A 96 -17.19 -9.82 -5.89
CA GLU A 96 -16.19 -10.19 -6.91
C GLU A 96 -14.77 -10.24 -6.33
N LYS A 97 -14.20 -11.44 -6.26
CA LYS A 97 -12.80 -11.62 -5.81
C LYS A 97 -11.85 -10.80 -6.67
N PRO A 98 -10.86 -10.10 -6.08
CA PRO A 98 -9.88 -9.40 -6.89
C PRO A 98 -9.04 -10.44 -7.63
N ALA A 99 -8.52 -10.05 -8.80
CA ALA A 99 -7.44 -10.78 -9.44
C ALA A 99 -6.15 -10.55 -8.63
N ILE A 100 -6.03 -11.26 -7.51
CA ILE A 100 -4.81 -11.30 -6.72
C ILE A 100 -3.82 -12.17 -7.50
N PRO A 101 -2.62 -11.69 -7.83
CA PRO A 101 -1.63 -12.51 -8.51
C PRO A 101 -1.31 -13.74 -7.65
N GLU A 102 -1.61 -14.94 -8.14
CA GLU A 102 -1.43 -16.22 -7.41
C GLU A 102 0.06 -16.60 -7.22
N ASN A 103 0.99 -15.83 -7.79
CA ASN A 103 2.37 -16.26 -8.01
C ASN A 103 3.40 -15.15 -7.77
N SER A 104 3.38 -14.52 -6.59
CA SER A 104 4.35 -13.49 -6.25
C SER A 104 5.03 -13.72 -4.91
N GLU A 105 6.33 -13.42 -4.90
CA GLU A 105 7.13 -13.05 -3.73
C GLU A 105 6.45 -11.96 -2.87
N TYR A 106 5.54 -11.20 -3.48
CA TYR A 106 4.74 -10.16 -2.85
C TYR A 106 3.38 -10.66 -2.40
N GLN A 107 3.03 -10.40 -1.15
CA GLN A 107 1.70 -10.70 -0.60
C GLN A 107 0.76 -9.52 -0.82
N VAL A 108 -0.44 -9.81 -1.36
CA VAL A 108 -1.52 -8.83 -1.51
C VAL A 108 -2.72 -9.29 -0.67
N LEU A 109 -3.08 -8.47 0.31
CA LEU A 109 -4.23 -8.67 1.19
C LEU A 109 -5.43 -7.89 0.67
N ASP A 110 -6.62 -8.46 0.83
CA ASP A 110 -7.87 -7.75 0.59
C ASP A 110 -8.41 -7.22 1.93
N ILE A 111 -8.72 -5.92 2.00
CA ILE A 111 -9.30 -5.26 3.19
C ILE A 111 -10.67 -5.84 3.61
N PHE A 112 -11.32 -6.62 2.75
CA PHE A 112 -12.57 -7.33 3.06
C PHE A 112 -12.33 -8.75 3.63
N ASP A 113 -11.09 -9.25 3.66
CA ASP A 113 -10.74 -10.56 4.22
C ASP A 113 -10.19 -10.42 5.65
N ASP A 114 -11.08 -10.11 6.59
CA ASP A 114 -10.73 -9.87 8.00
C ASP A 114 -9.91 -11.01 8.61
N THR A 115 -10.24 -12.26 8.28
CA THR A 115 -9.51 -13.44 8.79
C THR A 115 -8.05 -13.47 8.33
N LYS A 116 -7.78 -13.16 7.05
CA LYS A 116 -6.39 -13.08 6.58
C LYS A 116 -5.64 -11.90 7.20
N ILE A 117 -6.30 -10.74 7.33
CA ILE A 117 -5.71 -9.54 7.94
C ILE A 117 -5.33 -9.82 9.39
N GLU A 118 -6.23 -10.37 10.19
CA GLU A 118 -5.97 -10.71 11.60
C GLU A 118 -4.79 -11.68 11.73
N LYS A 119 -4.75 -12.72 10.90
CA LYS A 119 -3.64 -13.69 10.89
C LYS A 119 -2.32 -13.01 10.57
N GLU A 120 -2.32 -12.05 9.65
CA GLU A 120 -1.09 -11.37 9.24
C GLU A 120 -0.60 -10.36 10.28
N ILE A 121 -1.52 -9.63 10.92
CA ILE A 121 -1.20 -8.77 12.06
C ILE A 121 -0.51 -9.57 13.16
N LEU A 122 -1.00 -10.77 13.49
CA LEU A 122 -0.37 -11.63 14.50
C LEU A 122 1.05 -12.03 14.11
N LYS A 123 1.31 -12.39 12.85
CA LYS A 123 2.67 -12.70 12.38
C LYS A 123 3.60 -11.49 12.48
N ILE A 124 3.12 -10.30 12.11
CA ILE A 124 3.90 -9.05 12.21
C ILE A 124 4.26 -8.76 13.66
N LEU A 125 3.31 -8.95 14.58
CA LEU A 125 3.55 -8.77 16.01
C LEU A 125 4.59 -9.76 16.54
N GLU A 126 4.55 -11.02 16.13
CA GLU A 126 5.54 -12.04 16.49
C GLU A 126 6.93 -11.70 15.93
N GLU A 127 7.02 -11.27 14.67
CA GLU A 127 8.28 -10.90 14.01
C GLU A 127 8.93 -9.70 14.67
N LEU A 128 8.15 -8.67 15.01
CA LEU A 128 8.63 -7.45 15.63
C LEU A 128 8.77 -7.54 17.16
N ALA A 129 8.34 -8.64 17.78
CA ALA A 129 8.38 -8.80 19.24
C ALA A 129 9.79 -8.62 19.83
N ASN A 130 10.81 -8.96 19.06
CA ASN A 130 12.22 -8.90 19.47
C ASN A 130 12.99 -7.68 18.94
N ASN A 131 12.35 -6.78 18.18
CA ASN A 131 12.99 -5.60 17.59
C ASN A 131 13.13 -4.41 18.56
N ILE A 132 12.89 -4.59 19.85
CA ILE A 132 13.10 -3.52 20.83
C ILE A 132 14.58 -3.51 21.21
N PHE A 133 15.38 -2.69 20.52
CA PHE A 133 16.63 -2.21 21.10
C PHE A 133 16.28 -1.33 22.29
N VAL A 134 16.67 -1.79 23.48
CA VAL A 134 16.67 -0.97 24.69
C VAL A 134 17.74 0.10 24.50
N ILE A 135 17.30 1.34 24.26
CA ILE A 135 18.15 2.53 24.32
C ILE A 135 18.34 2.92 25.78
#